data_AF-A0A7C3HZN6-F1
#
_entry.id   AF-A0A7C3HZN6-F1
#
_cell.length_a   1.000
_cell.length_b   1.000
_cell.length_c   1.000
_cell.angle_alpha   90.00
_cell.angle_beta   90.00
_cell.angle_gamma   90.00
#
_symmetry.space_group_name_H-M   'P 1'
#
loop_
_entity.id
_entity.type
_entity.pdbx_description
1 polymer ?
#
loop_
_entity_poly.entity_id
_entity_poly.type
_entity_poly.pdbx_seq_one_letter_code
_entity_poly.pdbx_strand_id
1 'polypeptide(L)' 'DMDSCIQKRENSLFLNLWEANRRQLMMQGIPEGNIEVAQVCTACRTDLFFSYRREQGKTGRFGAFVGLRR' A
#
# COMPACT_ATOMS: atom_id res chain seq x y z
N ASP A 1 4.16 -13.43 11.61
CA ASP A 1 5.57 -13.02 11.46
C ASP A 1 5.64 -11.73 10.63
N MET A 2 6.10 -10.65 11.27
CA MET A 2 6.19 -9.32 10.63
C MET A 2 7.41 -9.20 9.72
N ASP A 3 8.35 -10.16 9.78
CA ASP A 3 9.57 -10.13 8.99
C ASP A 3 9.29 -10.21 7.48
N SER A 4 8.18 -10.84 7.09
CA SER A 4 7.68 -10.87 5.71
C SER A 4 7.34 -9.50 5.11
N CYS A 5 7.16 -8.46 5.94
CA CYS A 5 6.84 -7.12 5.48
C CYS A 5 8.09 -6.34 5.01
N ILE A 6 9.30 -6.83 5.31
CA ILE A 6 10.55 -6.13 5.00
C ILE A 6 11.38 -6.97 4.04
N GLN A 7 11.69 -6.40 2.88
CA GLN A 7 12.63 -6.97 1.93
C GLN A 7 13.98 -6.25 2.09
N LYS A 8 15.03 -7.01 2.43
CA LYS A 8 16.42 -6.53 2.36
C LYS A 8 16.88 -6.57 0.90
N ARG A 9 17.31 -5.44 0.37
CA ARG A 9 18.05 -5.33 -0.89
C ARG A 9 19.43 -4.76 -0.56
N GLU A 10 20.43 -5.03 -1.38
CA GLU A 10 21.87 -4.80 -1.14
C GLU A 10 22.18 -3.74 -0.06
N ASN A 11 21.80 -2.47 -0.28
CA ASN A 11 22.04 -1.37 0.65
C ASN A 11 20.76 -0.69 1.17
N SER A 12 19.60 -1.35 1.12
CA SER A 12 18.32 -0.70 1.47
C SER A 12 17.25 -1.67 1.97
N LEU A 13 16.43 -1.17 2.87
CA LEU A 13 15.23 -1.86 3.35
C LEU A 13 14.01 -1.38 2.57
N PHE A 14 13.25 -2.33 2.03
CA PHE A 14 12.02 -2.08 1.31
C PHE A 14 10.84 -2.58 2.15
N LEU A 15 10.01 -1.64 2.59
CA LEU A 15 8.81 -1.94 3.35
C LEU A 15 7.64 -2.23 2.39
N ASN A 16 7.05 -3.41 2.53
CA ASN A 16 5.78 -3.75 1.90
C ASN A 16 4.62 -3.28 2.80
N LEU A 17 4.15 -2.06 2.54
CA LEU A 17 3.03 -1.47 3.27
C LEU A 17 1.71 -2.22 3.07
N TRP A 18 1.52 -2.91 1.94
CA TRP A 18 0.30 -3.70 1.72
C TRP A 18 0.25 -4.90 2.66
N GLU A 19 1.33 -5.67 2.73
CA GLU A 19 1.40 -6.85 3.59
C GLU A 19 1.36 -6.47 5.08
N ALA A 20 1.99 -5.35 5.46
CA ALA A 20 1.91 -4.84 6.83
C ALA A 20 0.46 -4.55 7.25
N ASN A 21 -0.31 -3.83 6.42
CA ASN A 21 -1.72 -3.54 6.70
C ASN A 21 -2.58 -4.82 6.66
N ARG A 22 -2.40 -5.69 5.65
CA ARG A 22 -3.14 -6.96 5.54
C ARG A 22 -2.98 -7.82 6.79
N ARG A 23 -1.76 -7.97 7.30
CA ARG A 23 -1.49 -8.69 8.55
C ARG A 23 -2.13 -8.01 9.75
N GLN A 24 -2.05 -6.68 9.85
CA GLN A 24 -2.71 -5.95 10.92
C GLN A 24 -4.22 -6.21 10.93
N LEU A 25 -4.88 -6.18 9.77
CA LEU A 25 -6.31 -6.50 9.64
C LEU A 25 -6.63 -7.94 10.05
N MET A 26 -5.82 -8.92 9.61
CA MET A 26 -5.99 -10.33 10.00
C MET A 26 -5.78 -10.54 11.51
N MET A 27 -4.81 -9.84 12.13
CA MET A 27 -4.60 -9.88 13.58
C MET A 27 -5.78 -9.29 14.37
N GLN A 28 -6.57 -8.40 13.75
CA GLN A 28 -7.84 -7.90 14.32
C GLN A 28 -9.03 -8.84 14.05
N GLY A 29 -8.80 -10.02 13.45
CA GLY A 29 -9.82 -11.04 13.22
C GLY A 29 -10.58 -10.90 11.91
N ILE A 30 -10.16 -10.01 10.99
CA ILE A 30 -10.76 -9.94 9.66
C ILE A 30 -10.34 -11.18 8.85
N PRO A 31 -11.27 -11.98 8.30
CA PRO A 31 -10.94 -13.13 7.49
C PRO A 31 -10.14 -12.73 6.25
N GLU A 32 -9.14 -13.54 5.91
CA GLU A 32 -8.29 -13.31 4.74
C GLU A 32 -9.09 -13.15 3.44
N GLY A 33 -10.13 -13.96 3.24
CA GLY A 33 -11.02 -13.89 2.06
C GLY A 33 -11.85 -12.60 1.96
N ASN A 34 -11.85 -11.75 3.00
CA ASN A 34 -12.51 -10.45 3.00
C ASN A 34 -11.51 -9.29 2.78
N ILE A 35 -10.24 -9.58 2.52
CA ILE A 35 -9.19 -8.56 2.32
C ILE A 35 -8.65 -8.66 0.91
N GLU A 36 -8.98 -7.67 0.08
CA GLU A 36 -8.44 -7.52 -1.27
C GLU A 36 -7.27 -6.53 -1.29
N VAL A 37 -6.19 -6.91 -1.97
CA VAL A 37 -5.00 -6.07 -2.13
C VAL A 37 -4.88 -5.65 -3.60
N ALA A 38 -4.95 -4.35 -3.88
CA ALA A 38 -4.93 -3.84 -5.25
C ALA A 38 -3.62 -4.14 -6.01
N GLN A 39 -2.48 -4.29 -5.32
CA GLN A 39 -1.15 -4.53 -5.90
C GLN A 39 -0.69 -3.48 -6.93
N VAL A 40 -1.20 -2.25 -6.84
CA VAL A 40 -0.84 -1.14 -7.75
C VAL A 40 0.12 -0.15 -7.09
N CYS A 41 1.33 0.00 -7.63
CA CYS A 41 2.33 0.93 -7.11
C CYS A 41 2.24 2.33 -7.76
N THR A 42 1.92 3.35 -6.96
CA THR A 42 1.87 4.75 -7.42
C THR A 42 3.22 5.27 -7.90
N ALA A 43 4.33 4.83 -7.31
CA ALA A 43 5.67 5.24 -7.75
C ALA A 43 6.16 4.53 -9.03
N CYS A 44 5.54 3.42 -9.43
CA CYS A 44 5.86 2.70 -10.68
C CYS A 44 4.98 3.17 -11.84
N ARG A 45 3.77 3.67 -11.56
CA ARG A 45 2.78 4.08 -12.56
C ARG A 45 2.48 5.56 -12.47
N THR A 46 3.52 6.40 -12.58
CA THR A 46 3.35 7.87 -12.59
C THR A 46 2.62 8.39 -13.83
N ASP A 47 2.42 7.54 -14.84
CA ASP A 47 1.52 7.78 -15.97
C ASP A 47 0.04 7.77 -15.57
N LEU A 48 -0.31 7.08 -14.49
CA LEU A 48 -1.68 7.00 -13.96
C LEU A 48 -1.84 7.69 -12.61
N PHE A 49 -0.75 7.82 -11.84
CA PHE A 49 -0.83 8.25 -10.45
C PHE A 49 0.19 9.30 -10.02
N PHE A 50 -0.23 10.24 -9.15
CA PHE A 50 0.65 11.04 -8.30
C PHE A 50 1.43 10.18 -7.31
N SER A 51 2.73 10.48 -7.14
CA SER A 51 3.63 9.81 -6.20
C SER A 51 4.60 10.81 -5.57
N TYR A 52 4.35 11.15 -4.30
CA TYR A 52 5.20 12.09 -3.55
C TYR A 52 6.68 11.69 -3.55
N ARG A 53 6.98 10.39 -3.38
CA ARG A 53 8.37 9.88 -3.36
C ARG A 53 9.03 9.95 -4.73
N ARG A 54 8.32 9.56 -5.81
CA ARG A 54 8.90 9.54 -7.17
C ARG A 54 9.04 10.94 -7.74
N GLU A 55 8.07 11.81 -7.49
CA GLU A 55 8.00 13.20 -7.98
C GLU A 55 8.64 14.21 -7.02
N GLN A 56 9.45 13.74 -6.08
CA GLN A 56 10.29 14.57 -5.21
C GLN A 56 9.52 15.67 -4.45
N GLY A 57 8.32 15.32 -3.99
CA GLY A 57 7.51 16.15 -3.10
C GLY A 57 6.57 17.16 -3.78
N LYS A 58 6.77 17.46 -5.07
CA LYS A 58 5.92 18.39 -5.83
C LYS A 58 4.95 17.62 -6.75
N THR A 59 3.78 17.28 -6.23
CA THR A 59 2.75 16.52 -6.96
C THR A 59 1.36 16.75 -6.36
N GLY A 60 0.32 16.33 -7.07
CA GLY A 60 -1.08 16.31 -6.60
C GLY A 60 -1.36 15.28 -5.52
N ARG A 61 -2.64 15.07 -5.20
CA ARG A 61 -3.11 14.08 -4.22
C ARG A 61 -4.40 13.43 -4.71
N PHE A 62 -4.67 12.23 -4.22
CA PHE A 62 -5.94 11.54 -4.43
C PHE A 62 -6.84 11.66 -3.21
N GLY A 63 -8.15 11.60 -3.45
CA GLY A 63 -9.12 11.25 -2.42
C GLY A 63 -9.54 9.79 -2.58
N ALA A 64 -9.67 9.07 -1.47
CA ALA A 64 -10.32 7.76 -1.42
C ALA A 64 -11.68 7.94 -0.72
N PHE A 65 -12.75 7.46 -1.35
CA PHE A 65 -14.12 7.68 -0.86
C PHE A 65 -14.84 6.34 -0.79
N VAL A 66 -15.62 6.14 0.27
CA VAL A 66 -16.51 5.00 0.45
C VAL A 66 -17.84 5.52 0.97
N GLY A 67 -18.95 4.99 0.45
CA GLY A 67 -20.28 5.40 0.84
C GLY A 67 -21.31 4.36 0.41
N LEU A 68 -22.42 4.31 1.15
CA LEU A 68 -23.57 3.51 0.76
C LEU A 68 -24.51 4.38 -0.07
N ARG A 69 -24.96 3.84 -1.20
CA ARG A 69 -26.06 4.45 -1.95
C ARG A 69 -27.36 4.20 -1.18
N ARG A 70 -28.15 5.25 -0.98
CA ARG A 70 -29.50 5.18 -0.43
C ARG A 70 -30.51 4.85 -1.53
#